data_AF-A0A060N380-F1
#
_entry.id   AF-A0A060N380-F1
#
_cell.length_a   1.000
_cell.length_b   1.000
_cell.length_c   1.000
_cell.angle_alpha   90.00
_cell.angle_beta   90.00
_cell.angle_gamma   90.00
#
_symmetry.space_group_name_H-M   'P 1'
#
loop_
_entity.id
_entity.type
_entity.pdbx_description
1 polymer ?
#
loop_
_entity_poly.entity_id
_entity_poly.type
_entity_poly.pdbx_seq_one_letter_code
_entity_poly.pdbx_strand_id
1 'polypeptide(L)' 'MAKQSLNTTFKNAEITEEDGIFTVTESSKDETKVYNLTEVLRSHLNMEGLSIRIAKDSELPSEE' A
#
# COMPACT_ATOMS: atom_id res chain seq x y z
N MET A 1 6.27 10.37 -26.36
CA MET A 1 7.18 9.55 -25.53
C MET A 1 6.32 8.50 -24.84
N ALA A 2 6.51 7.21 -25.13
CA ALA A 2 5.83 6.16 -24.37
C ALA A 2 6.44 6.12 -22.96
N LYS A 3 5.61 6.25 -21.93
CA LYS A 3 6.03 6.20 -20.53
C LYS A 3 5.59 4.85 -19.98
N GLN A 4 6.54 4.02 -19.54
CA GLN A 4 6.22 2.80 -18.81
C GLN A 4 5.94 3.20 -17.35
N SER A 5 4.70 3.02 -16.92
CA SER A 5 4.28 3.32 -15.56
C SER A 5 4.23 2.03 -14.76
N LEU A 6 5.05 1.92 -13.72
CA LEU A 6 4.94 0.87 -12.71
C LEU A 6 4.21 1.48 -11.51
N ASN A 7 2.97 1.04 -11.27
CA ASN A 7 2.15 1.53 -10.15
C ASN A 7 1.65 0.35 -9.33
N THR A 8 1.90 0.39 -8.02
CA THR A 8 1.40 -0.58 -7.05
C THR A 8 0.44 0.16 -6.13
N THR A 9 -0.78 -0.35 -5.97
CA THR A 9 -1.81 0.29 -5.15
C THR A 9 -2.59 -0.78 -4.40
N PHE A 10 -2.74 -0.58 -3.08
CA PHE A 10 -3.54 -1.42 -2.21
C PHE A 10 -4.79 -0.65 -1.78
N LYS A 11 -5.94 -1.34 -1.66
CA LYS A 11 -7.24 -0.77 -1.31
C LYS A 11 -7.79 -1.42 -0.06
N ASN A 12 -8.49 -0.65 0.77
CA ASN A 12 -9.01 -1.09 2.07
C ASN A 12 -7.94 -1.88 2.86
N ALA A 13 -6.72 -1.33 2.85
CA ALA A 13 -5.53 -1.99 3.28
C ALA A 13 -5.13 -1.54 4.68
N GLU A 14 -4.70 -2.49 5.49
CA GLU A 14 -4.02 -2.26 6.76
C GLU A 14 -2.54 -2.58 6.60
N ILE A 15 -1.66 -1.70 7.10
CA ILE A 15 -0.23 -1.95 7.17
C ILE A 15 0.09 -2.37 8.60
N THR A 16 0.70 -3.54 8.76
CA THR A 16 1.23 -4.04 10.03
C THR A 16 2.74 -4.26 9.93
N GLU A 17 3.42 -4.21 11.06
CA GLU A 17 4.83 -4.53 11.18
C GLU A 17 5.00 -5.61 12.24
N GLU A 18 5.73 -6.68 11.90
CA GLU A 18 6.15 -7.72 12.84
C GLU A 18 7.62 -8.05 12.56
N ASP A 19 8.48 -7.98 13.59
CA ASP A 19 9.93 -8.24 13.48
C ASP A 19 10.65 -7.47 12.36
N GLY A 20 10.25 -6.21 12.09
CA GLY A 20 10.82 -5.38 11.02
C GLY A 20 10.37 -5.78 9.61
N ILE A 21 9.40 -6.69 9.49
CA ILE A 21 8.77 -7.06 8.24
C ILE A 21 7.42 -6.36 8.14
N PHE A 22 7.31 -5.45 7.18
CA PHE A 22 6.06 -4.79 6.85
C PHE A 22 5.17 -5.70 6.00
N THR A 23 3.91 -5.80 6.40
CA THR A 23 2.86 -6.57 5.73
C THR A 23 1.68 -5.67 5.43
N VAL A 24 1.08 -5.82 4.26
CA VAL A 24 -0.17 -5.18 3.87
C VAL A 24 -1.26 -6.23 3.80
N THR A 25 -2.35 -6.00 4.52
CA THR A 25 -3.55 -6.82 4.47
C THR A 25 -4.67 -6.05 3.79
N GLU A 26 -5.09 -6.48 2.60
CA GLU A 26 -6.27 -5.96 1.91
C GLU A 26 -7.51 -6.74 2.35
N SER A 27 -8.51 -6.02 2.86
CA SER A 27 -9.78 -6.61 3.29
C SER A 27 -10.90 -6.24 2.31
N SER A 28 -11.46 -7.26 1.67
CA SER A 28 -12.69 -7.18 0.87
C SER A 28 -13.85 -7.89 1.59
N LYS A 29 -15.08 -7.75 1.09
CA LYS A 29 -16.26 -8.38 1.73
C LYS A 29 -16.17 -9.91 1.77
N ASP A 30 -15.49 -10.50 0.79
CA ASP A 30 -15.44 -11.95 0.58
C ASP A 30 -14.05 -12.55 0.86
N GLU A 31 -13.00 -11.74 0.85
CA GLU A 31 -11.62 -12.23 0.95
C GLU A 31 -10.68 -11.23 1.63
N THR A 32 -9.66 -11.80 2.28
CA THR A 32 -8.53 -11.07 2.84
C THR A 32 -7.28 -11.50 2.10
N LYS A 33 -6.54 -10.55 1.53
CA LYS A 33 -5.26 -10.79 0.85
C LYS A 33 -4.13 -10.19 1.64
N VAL A 34 -3.07 -10.97 1.83
CA VAL A 34 -1.90 -10.56 2.61
C VAL A 34 -0.70 -10.48 1.68
N TYR A 35 -0.01 -9.35 1.70
CA TYR A 35 1.13 -9.02 0.86
C TYR A 35 2.32 -8.61 1.72
N ASN A 36 3.52 -9.08 1.39
CA ASN A 36 4.73 -8.60 2.03
C ASN A 36 5.12 -7.23 1.43
N LEU A 37 4.86 -6.15 2.16
CA LEU A 37 5.17 -4.78 1.72
C LEU A 37 6.68 -4.57 1.63
N THR A 38 7.47 -5.23 2.46
CA THR A 38 8.93 -5.14 2.43
C THR A 38 9.50 -5.61 1.09
N GLU A 39 9.01 -6.73 0.56
CA GLU A 39 9.43 -7.24 -0.75
C GLU A 39 9.02 -6.29 -1.90
N VAL A 40 7.82 -5.70 -1.80
CA VAL A 40 7.37 -4.68 -2.75
C VAL A 40 8.30 -3.47 -2.72
N LEU A 41 8.60 -2.92 -1.54
CA LEU A 41 9.54 -1.80 -1.40
C LEU A 41 10.95 -2.17 -1.89
N ARG A 42 11.41 -3.41 -1.64
CA ARG A 42 12.69 -3.92 -2.12
C ARG A 42 12.79 -3.91 -3.64
N SER A 43 11.71 -4.24 -4.34
CA SER A 43 11.67 -4.20 -5.81
C SER A 43 11.83 -2.78 -6.39
N HIS A 44 11.63 -1.75 -5.56
CA HIS A 44 11.81 -0.34 -5.92
C HIS A 44 13.07 0.29 -5.30
N LEU A 45 13.92 -0.48 -4.62
CA LEU A 45 15.16 0.04 -4.03
C LEU A 45 16.08 0.62 -5.10
N ASN A 46 16.74 1.74 -4.77
CA ASN A 46 17.70 2.45 -5.64
C ASN A 46 17.10 3.03 -6.94
N MET A 47 15.78 3.13 -7.05
CA MET A 47 15.16 3.88 -8.16
C MET A 47 15.07 5.37 -7.82
N GLU A 48 15.63 6.21 -8.68
CA GLU A 48 15.55 7.67 -8.53
C GLU A 48 14.27 8.24 -9.16
N GLY A 49 13.74 9.33 -8.58
CA GLY A 49 12.53 10.00 -9.09
C GLY A 49 11.21 9.29 -8.76
N LEU A 50 11.19 8.40 -7.78
CA LEU A 50 9.97 7.76 -7.28
C LEU A 50 9.01 8.77 -6.65
N SER A 51 7.71 8.56 -6.90
CA SER A 51 6.64 9.23 -6.17
C SER A 51 5.93 8.20 -5.30
N ILE A 52 6.01 8.38 -3.97
CA ILE A 52 5.37 7.49 -2.99
C ILE A 52 4.18 8.25 -2.38
N ARG A 53 3.00 7.62 -2.38
CA ARG A 53 1.78 8.19 -1.80
C ARG A 53 1.20 7.24 -0.76
N ILE A 54 1.03 7.73 0.46
CA ILE A 54 0.30 7.07 1.55
C ILE A 54 -0.84 7.99 1.93
N ALA A 55 -2.08 7.52 1.79
CA ALA A 55 -3.27 8.28 2.13
C ALA A 55 -4.31 7.34 2.74
N LYS A 56 -5.01 7.82 3.75
CA LYS A 56 -6.19 7.17 4.34
C LYS A 56 -7.29 8.22 4.37
N ASP A 57 -8.35 7.97 3.61
CA ASP A 57 -9.57 8.74 3.74
C ASP A 57 -10.27 8.28 5.02
N SER A 58 -10.47 9.21 5.94
CA SER A 58 -11.27 8.99 7.15
C SER A 58 -12.60 9.68 6.95
N GLU A 59 -13.71 8.94 7.05
CA GLU A 59 -15.02 9.55 7.23
C GLU A 59 -15.02 10.23 8.61
N LEU A 60 -15.08 11.56 8.61
CA LEU A 60 -15.38 12.30 9.84
C LEU A 60 -16.76 11.82 10.31
N PRO A 61 -16.95 11.55 11.61
CA PRO A 61 -18.29 11.31 12.12
C PRO A 61 -19.13 12.53 11.76
N SER A 62 -20.19 12.33 10.98
CA SER A 62 -21.19 13.37 10.78
C SER A 62 -21.79 13.67 12.15
N GLU A 63 -21.41 14.80 12.74
CA GLU A 63 -22.22 15.39 13.81
C GLU A 63 -23.60 15.68 13.21
N GLU A 64 -24.64 15.13 13.86
CA GLU A 64 -26.06 15.25 13.50
C GLU A 64 -26.49 16.71 13.25
#